data_AF-A5YYM5-F1
#
_entry.id   AF-A5YYM5-F1
#
_cell.length_a   1.000
_cell.length_b   1.000
_cell.length_c   1.000
_cell.angle_alpha   90.00
_cell.angle_beta   90.00
_cell.angle_gamma   90.00
#
_symmetry.space_group_name_H-M   'P 1'
#
loop_
_entity.id
_entity.type
_entity.pdbx_description
1 polymer ?
#
loop_
_entity_poly.entity_id
_entity_poly.type
_entity_poly.pdbx_seq_one_letter_code
_entity_poly.pdbx_strand_id
1 'polypeptide(L)'
;TFDPRYFEFVGDETLSAVATSCPKLTLLHMVDTASLANPRAIPGTEAGDSAVTAGTLIEVFSGLPNLEELVLDVGKDVKHSGVALEALNSKCKKIRVLKLGQFQGVCSATEWRRLDGVALCGGLQSLSIKNSGDLTDMGLVAIGRGCCKLTTFEIQGCENVTVDGLRTMVSLRSKTLTDVRISCCKNLDTAASIKAIEPICDRIKRLHIDCVWSGSEDEEVEGRVETSEADHEEEDDDYERSQKRCKYSLEE
;
A
#
# COMPACT_ATOMS: atom_id res chain seq x y z
N THR A 1 4.50 -29.33 -15.31
CA THR A 1 4.48 -28.74 -16.66
C THR A 1 3.71 -27.44 -16.53
N PHE A 2 4.29 -26.29 -16.89
CA PHE A 2 3.58 -25.00 -16.79
C PHE A 2 2.38 -25.02 -17.74
N ASP A 3 1.15 -25.03 -17.22
CA ASP A 3 -0.07 -25.02 -18.03
C ASP A 3 -0.42 -23.56 -18.38
N PRO A 4 -0.47 -23.20 -19.68
CA PRO A 4 -0.76 -21.85 -20.16
C PRO A 4 -2.10 -21.28 -19.70
N ARG A 5 -3.03 -22.11 -19.22
CA ARG A 5 -4.38 -21.68 -18.80
C ARG A 5 -4.41 -20.93 -17.46
N TYR A 6 -3.34 -21.01 -16.68
CA TYR A 6 -3.21 -20.28 -15.40
C TYR A 6 -2.58 -18.88 -15.55
N PHE A 7 -2.36 -18.40 -16.77
CA PHE A 7 -1.67 -17.12 -17.01
C PHE A 7 -2.60 -15.89 -17.02
N GLU A 8 -3.91 -16.06 -16.82
CA GLU A 8 -4.82 -14.92 -16.70
C GLU A 8 -4.86 -14.33 -15.28
N PHE A 9 -4.57 -15.14 -14.24
CA PHE A 9 -4.51 -14.68 -12.85
C PHE A 9 -3.55 -15.50 -11.97
N VAL A 10 -2.89 -14.86 -11.00
CA VAL A 10 -2.07 -15.51 -9.98
C VAL A 10 -2.99 -16.15 -8.95
N GLY A 11 -3.09 -17.48 -9.00
CA GLY A 11 -3.83 -18.28 -8.03
C GLY A 11 -2.98 -19.32 -7.32
N ASP A 12 -3.59 -20.00 -6.34
CA ASP A 12 -2.96 -21.03 -5.52
C ASP A 12 -2.30 -22.15 -6.34
N GLU A 13 -2.98 -22.64 -7.38
CA GLU A 13 -2.45 -23.71 -8.22
C GLU A 13 -1.15 -23.31 -8.93
N THR A 14 -1.08 -22.07 -9.44
CA THR A 14 0.12 -21.53 -10.09
C THR A 14 1.28 -21.40 -9.10
N LEU A 15 0.99 -20.86 -7.92
CA LEU A 15 1.97 -20.66 -6.86
C LEU A 15 2.56 -22.00 -6.37
N SER A 16 1.70 -22.98 -6.10
CA SER A 16 2.14 -24.32 -5.69
C SER A 16 2.91 -25.06 -6.79
N ALA A 17 2.50 -24.90 -8.05
CA ALA A 17 3.22 -25.48 -9.19
C ALA A 17 4.64 -24.89 -9.33
N VAL A 18 4.80 -23.58 -9.13
CA VAL A 18 6.12 -22.92 -9.16
C VAL A 18 6.99 -23.41 -8.00
N ALA A 19 6.44 -23.45 -6.79
CA ALA A 19 7.17 -23.87 -5.60
C ALA A 19 7.69 -25.31 -5.71
N THR A 20 6.89 -26.21 -6.27
CA THR A 20 7.27 -27.62 -6.48
C THR A 20 8.20 -27.82 -7.67
N SER A 21 8.01 -27.05 -8.75
CA SER A 21 8.80 -27.21 -9.99
C SER A 21 10.15 -26.52 -9.94
N CYS A 22 10.32 -25.49 -9.09
CA CYS A 22 11.48 -24.60 -9.14
C CYS A 22 12.07 -24.29 -7.74
N PRO A 23 12.56 -25.29 -6.97
CA PRO A 23 13.02 -25.11 -5.58
C PRO A 23 14.32 -24.28 -5.42
N LYS A 24 15.01 -23.98 -6.52
CA LYS A 24 16.24 -23.18 -6.54
C LYS A 24 15.99 -21.70 -6.87
N LEU A 25 14.73 -21.26 -7.01
CA LEU A 25 14.44 -19.86 -7.31
C LEU A 25 14.97 -18.94 -6.20
N THR A 26 15.62 -17.88 -6.65
CA THR A 26 16.05 -16.75 -5.82
C THR A 26 15.16 -15.52 -6.06
N LEU A 27 14.46 -15.47 -7.20
CA LEU A 27 13.59 -14.37 -7.60
C LEU A 27 12.27 -14.96 -8.11
N LEU A 28 11.15 -14.47 -7.58
CA LEU A 28 9.80 -14.81 -8.04
C LEU A 28 8.96 -13.56 -8.19
N HIS A 29 8.62 -13.21 -9.43
CA HIS A 29 7.77 -12.07 -9.75
C HIS A 29 6.49 -12.57 -10.43
N MET A 30 5.35 -12.30 -9.82
CA MET A 30 4.05 -12.59 -10.37
C MET A 30 3.14 -11.39 -10.13
N VAL A 31 2.65 -10.80 -11.22
CA VAL A 31 1.84 -9.58 -11.21
C VAL A 31 0.65 -9.82 -12.12
N ASP A 32 -0.55 -9.65 -11.58
CA ASP A 32 -1.77 -9.70 -12.35
C ASP A 32 -1.94 -8.44 -13.19
N THR A 33 -2.35 -8.62 -14.45
CA THR A 33 -2.78 -7.51 -15.30
C THR A 33 -4.01 -6.80 -14.73
N ALA A 34 -4.87 -7.53 -13.99
CA ALA A 34 -5.96 -6.94 -13.21
C ALA A 34 -5.46 -6.03 -12.07
N SER A 35 -4.29 -6.29 -11.49
CA SER A 35 -3.68 -5.36 -10.52
C SER A 35 -3.20 -4.05 -11.18
N LEU A 36 -3.00 -4.06 -12.50
CA LEU A 36 -2.73 -2.85 -13.28
C LEU A 36 -4.01 -2.07 -13.62
N ALA A 37 -5.19 -2.68 -13.47
CA ALA A 37 -6.46 -2.05 -13.77
C ALA A 37 -6.87 -1.11 -12.62
N ASN A 38 -6.57 0.16 -12.82
CA ASN A 38 -7.03 1.32 -12.04
C ASN A 38 -6.58 1.36 -10.57
N PRO A 39 -5.40 1.97 -10.25
CA PRO A 39 -4.99 2.26 -8.87
C PRO A 39 -5.91 3.25 -8.12
N ARG A 40 -6.99 3.71 -8.76
CA ARG A 40 -8.03 4.60 -8.21
C ARG A 40 -9.34 3.88 -7.88
N ALA A 41 -9.43 2.57 -8.09
CA ALA A 41 -10.59 1.80 -7.65
C ALA A 41 -10.53 1.67 -6.13
N ILE A 42 -11.61 2.07 -5.46
CA ILE A 42 -11.78 1.93 -4.01
C ILE A 42 -11.68 0.43 -3.68
N PRO A 43 -10.89 0.01 -2.67
CA PRO A 43 -10.85 -1.39 -2.25
C PRO A 43 -12.25 -1.84 -1.83
N GLY A 44 -12.84 -2.82 -2.53
CA GLY A 44 -14.06 -3.49 -2.03
C GLY A 44 -15.20 -3.77 -3.03
N THR A 45 -15.12 -3.39 -4.30
CA THR A 45 -16.26 -3.58 -5.22
C THR A 45 -16.32 -4.92 -5.98
N GLU A 46 -15.33 -5.80 -5.86
CA GLU A 46 -15.41 -7.16 -6.42
C GLU A 46 -15.07 -8.20 -5.35
N ALA A 47 -16.06 -8.52 -4.51
CA ALA A 47 -16.03 -9.60 -3.54
C ALA A 47 -16.07 -10.98 -4.24
N GLY A 48 -15.01 -11.31 -4.97
CA GLY A 48 -14.70 -12.69 -5.33
C GLY A 48 -13.76 -13.27 -4.29
N ASP A 49 -13.88 -14.57 -3.99
CA ASP A 49 -12.91 -15.25 -3.13
C ASP A 49 -11.48 -15.00 -3.63
N SER A 50 -10.56 -14.75 -2.68
CA SER A 50 -9.14 -14.58 -2.97
C SER A 50 -8.65 -15.84 -3.68
N ALA A 51 -8.08 -15.66 -4.88
CA ALA A 51 -7.46 -16.77 -5.60
C ALA A 51 -6.22 -17.31 -4.88
N VAL A 52 -5.66 -16.53 -3.94
CA VAL A 52 -4.48 -16.89 -3.16
C VAL A 52 -4.82 -16.98 -1.67
N THR A 53 -4.48 -18.11 -1.05
CA THR A 53 -4.70 -18.33 0.38
C THR A 53 -3.39 -18.27 1.18
N ALA A 54 -3.49 -17.92 2.47
CA ALA A 54 -2.34 -17.93 3.38
C ALA A 54 -1.68 -19.32 3.50
N GLY A 55 -2.48 -20.39 3.41
CA GLY A 55 -1.98 -21.77 3.43
C GLY A 55 -1.05 -22.05 2.26
N THR A 56 -1.46 -21.72 1.04
CA THR A 56 -0.64 -21.89 -0.16
C THR A 56 0.62 -21.05 -0.12
N LEU A 57 0.55 -19.80 0.37
CA LEU A 57 1.76 -18.98 0.55
C LEU A 57 2.78 -19.63 1.50
N ILE A 58 2.33 -20.27 2.59
CA ILE A 58 3.21 -21.00 3.51
C ILE A 58 3.88 -22.19 2.81
N GLU A 59 3.14 -22.92 1.97
CA GLU A 59 3.69 -24.00 1.15
C GLU A 59 4.74 -23.48 0.17
N VAL A 60 4.46 -22.36 -0.50
CA VAL A 60 5.39 -21.70 -1.43
C VAL A 60 6.68 -21.31 -0.72
N PHE A 61 6.58 -20.63 0.42
CA PHE A 61 7.78 -20.24 1.19
C PHE A 61 8.56 -21.45 1.70
N SER A 62 7.87 -22.55 2.01
CA SER A 62 8.52 -23.81 2.39
C SER A 62 9.21 -24.50 1.21
N GLY A 63 8.68 -24.36 -0.01
CA GLY A 63 9.27 -24.87 -1.25
C GLY A 63 10.42 -24.03 -1.81
N LEU A 64 10.51 -22.75 -1.43
CA LEU A 64 11.48 -21.77 -1.97
C LEU A 64 12.47 -21.25 -0.89
N PRO A 65 13.35 -22.09 -0.33
CA PRO A 65 14.22 -21.69 0.79
C PRO A 65 15.31 -20.67 0.42
N ASN A 66 15.62 -20.51 -0.87
CA ASN A 66 16.65 -19.60 -1.36
C ASN A 66 16.12 -18.26 -1.88
N LEU A 67 14.84 -17.96 -1.66
CA LEU A 67 14.22 -16.75 -2.17
C LEU A 67 14.87 -15.49 -1.57
N GLU A 68 15.30 -14.59 -2.46
CA GLU A 68 15.92 -13.29 -2.15
C GLU A 68 15.00 -12.13 -2.54
N GLU A 69 14.21 -12.30 -3.60
CA GLU A 69 13.27 -11.30 -4.11
C GLU A 69 11.91 -11.93 -4.42
N LEU A 70 10.87 -11.37 -3.81
CA LEU A 70 9.49 -11.76 -4.03
C LEU A 70 8.65 -10.54 -4.41
N VAL A 71 7.98 -10.62 -5.55
CA VAL A 71 7.00 -9.65 -6.00
C VAL A 71 5.71 -10.40 -6.28
N LEU A 72 4.70 -10.16 -5.46
CA LEU A 72 3.34 -10.68 -5.64
C LEU A 72 2.37 -9.50 -5.63
N ASP A 73 1.81 -9.20 -6.78
CA ASP A 73 0.86 -8.10 -6.96
C ASP A 73 -0.39 -8.69 -7.63
N VAL A 74 -1.33 -9.13 -6.80
CA VAL A 74 -2.48 -9.93 -7.25
C VAL A 74 -3.71 -9.04 -7.41
N GLY A 75 -4.64 -9.43 -8.28
CA GLY A 75 -5.83 -8.62 -8.57
C GLY A 75 -6.90 -8.61 -7.47
N LYS A 76 -6.81 -9.50 -6.48
CA LYS A 76 -7.81 -9.67 -5.40
C LYS A 76 -7.17 -9.66 -4.03
N ASP A 77 -7.93 -9.26 -3.01
CA ASP A 77 -7.47 -9.18 -1.63
C ASP A 77 -7.05 -10.54 -1.05
N VAL A 78 -5.75 -10.68 -0.75
CA VAL A 78 -5.20 -11.79 0.03
C VAL A 78 -5.42 -11.52 1.51
N LYS A 79 -6.43 -12.17 2.09
CA LYS A 79 -6.77 -12.04 3.50
C LYS A 79 -5.86 -12.88 4.40
N HIS A 80 -5.67 -12.44 5.63
CA HIS A 80 -4.91 -13.16 6.68
C HIS A 80 -3.48 -13.52 6.27
N SER A 81 -2.83 -12.68 5.46
CA SER A 81 -1.48 -12.95 4.95
C SER A 81 -0.39 -12.89 6.03
N GLY A 82 -0.68 -12.30 7.20
CA GLY A 82 0.27 -12.15 8.30
C GLY A 82 0.95 -13.46 8.70
N VAL A 83 0.19 -14.55 8.88
CA VAL A 83 0.75 -15.87 9.25
C VAL A 83 1.69 -16.40 8.17
N ALA A 84 1.35 -16.17 6.90
CA ALA A 84 2.22 -16.56 5.79
C ALA A 84 3.50 -15.72 5.76
N LEU A 85 3.43 -14.42 6.03
CA LEU A 85 4.60 -13.54 6.09
C LEU A 85 5.50 -13.85 7.30
N GLU A 86 4.94 -14.31 8.41
CA GLU A 86 5.73 -14.86 9.52
C GLU A 86 6.48 -16.13 9.08
N ALA A 87 5.80 -17.00 8.33
CA ALA A 87 6.42 -18.19 7.75
C ALA A 87 7.52 -17.83 6.74
N LEU A 88 7.35 -16.77 5.92
CA LEU A 88 8.36 -16.25 5.01
C LEU A 88 9.68 -15.97 5.75
N ASN A 89 9.63 -15.28 6.90
CA ASN A 89 10.83 -15.04 7.69
C ASN A 89 11.46 -16.35 8.22
N SER A 90 10.66 -17.34 8.57
CA SER A 90 11.16 -18.63 9.09
C SER A 90 11.81 -19.50 8.00
N LYS A 91 11.25 -19.49 6.78
CA LYS A 91 11.65 -20.38 5.68
C LYS A 91 12.62 -19.74 4.69
N CYS A 92 12.47 -18.45 4.39
CA CYS A 92 13.26 -17.71 3.39
C CYS A 92 14.22 -16.72 4.08
N LYS A 93 15.29 -17.25 4.70
CA LYS A 93 16.26 -16.42 5.47
C LYS A 93 17.08 -15.44 4.62
N LYS A 94 17.05 -15.57 3.30
CA LYS A 94 17.78 -14.72 2.36
C LYS A 94 16.92 -13.62 1.75
N ILE A 95 15.65 -13.49 2.15
CA ILE A 95 14.76 -12.47 1.58
C ILE A 95 15.29 -11.06 1.85
N ARG A 96 15.38 -10.27 0.78
CA ARG A 96 15.92 -8.89 0.77
C ARG A 96 14.94 -7.92 0.14
N VAL A 97 14.19 -8.37 -0.86
CA VAL A 97 13.21 -7.53 -1.57
C VAL A 97 11.85 -8.20 -1.46
N LEU A 98 10.88 -7.45 -0.98
CA LEU A 98 9.50 -7.91 -0.86
C LEU A 98 8.57 -6.81 -1.38
N LYS A 99 7.76 -7.16 -2.38
CA LYS A 99 6.71 -6.28 -2.90
C LYS A 99 5.39 -7.03 -2.89
N LEU A 100 4.42 -6.48 -2.18
CA LEU A 100 3.11 -7.08 -1.98
C LEU A 100 2.04 -6.08 -2.44
N GLY A 101 1.10 -6.55 -3.25
CA GLY A 101 -0.08 -5.78 -3.67
C GLY A 101 -1.37 -6.52 -3.39
N GLN A 102 -2.35 -5.83 -2.80
CA GLN A 102 -3.62 -6.37 -2.31
C GLN A 102 -3.47 -7.39 -1.16
N PHE A 103 -2.42 -7.26 -0.33
CA PHE A 103 -2.24 -8.12 0.84
C PHE A 103 -2.85 -7.44 2.08
N GLN A 104 -3.78 -8.13 2.73
CA GLN A 104 -4.33 -7.74 4.02
C GLN A 104 -3.63 -8.55 5.12
N GLY A 105 -3.24 -7.87 6.20
CA GLY A 105 -2.52 -8.44 7.32
C GLY A 105 -1.01 -8.43 7.14
N VAL A 106 -0.48 -7.49 6.35
CA VAL A 106 0.98 -7.39 6.11
C VAL A 106 1.75 -7.16 7.40
N CYS A 107 1.20 -6.30 8.26
CA CYS A 107 1.61 -6.09 9.63
C CYS A 107 0.41 -5.58 10.43
N SER A 108 -0.02 -6.36 11.42
CA SER A 108 -1.23 -6.10 12.20
C SER A 108 -0.90 -5.82 13.67
N ALA A 109 0.30 -5.30 13.92
CA ALA A 109 0.78 -5.04 15.26
C ALA A 109 -0.12 -4.01 15.96
N THR A 110 -0.78 -4.44 17.03
CA THR A 110 -1.64 -3.60 17.87
C THR A 110 -0.89 -2.96 19.04
N GLU A 111 0.29 -3.51 19.38
CA GLU A 111 1.11 -3.05 20.49
C GLU A 111 2.50 -2.67 20.00
N TRP A 112 3.05 -1.59 20.57
CA TRP A 112 4.37 -1.08 20.20
C TRP A 112 5.45 -2.18 20.25
N ARG A 113 5.44 -3.06 21.26
CA ARG A 113 6.52 -4.04 21.49
C ARG A 113 6.46 -5.27 20.58
N ARG A 114 5.32 -5.56 19.97
CA ARG A 114 5.10 -6.77 19.18
C ARG A 114 5.59 -6.56 17.76
N LEU A 115 6.25 -7.57 17.20
CA LEU A 115 6.57 -7.65 15.77
C LEU A 115 5.78 -8.82 15.20
N ASP A 116 5.14 -8.62 14.05
CA ASP A 116 4.40 -9.64 13.32
C ASP A 116 4.56 -9.48 11.81
N GLY A 117 4.09 -10.46 11.05
CA GLY A 117 4.12 -10.45 9.59
C GLY A 117 5.49 -10.07 9.01
N VAL A 118 5.51 -9.05 8.16
CA VAL A 118 6.74 -8.59 7.50
C VAL A 118 7.75 -7.97 8.46
N ALA A 119 7.32 -7.45 9.62
CA ALA A 119 8.24 -6.84 10.59
C ALA A 119 9.24 -7.85 11.16
N LEU A 120 8.96 -9.15 11.09
CA LEU A 120 9.92 -10.18 11.50
C LEU A 120 11.10 -10.34 10.52
N CYS A 121 10.98 -9.82 9.29
CA CYS A 121 12.00 -9.91 8.25
C CYS A 121 13.14 -8.89 8.46
N GLY A 122 14.02 -9.15 9.43
CA GLY A 122 15.14 -8.25 9.76
C GLY A 122 16.22 -8.11 8.66
N GLY A 123 16.22 -9.02 7.67
CA GLY A 123 17.12 -8.97 6.52
C GLY A 123 16.65 -8.06 5.38
N LEU A 124 15.42 -7.56 5.44
CA LEU A 124 14.77 -6.87 4.34
C LEU A 124 15.42 -5.51 4.05
N GLN A 125 15.67 -5.25 2.77
CA GLN A 125 16.31 -4.04 2.24
C GLN A 125 15.34 -3.20 1.43
N SER A 126 14.43 -3.83 0.68
CA SER A 126 13.40 -3.15 -0.07
C SER A 126 12.03 -3.73 0.29
N LEU A 127 11.11 -2.85 0.67
CA LEU A 127 9.73 -3.19 0.96
C LEU A 127 8.79 -2.29 0.16
N SER A 128 7.88 -2.91 -0.58
CA SER A 128 6.75 -2.22 -1.23
C SER A 128 5.46 -2.83 -0.74
N ILE A 129 4.54 -2.01 -0.24
CA ILE A 129 3.20 -2.42 0.17
C ILE A 129 2.19 -1.61 -0.63
N LYS A 130 1.34 -2.28 -1.39
CA LYS A 130 0.30 -1.64 -2.20
C LYS A 130 -1.09 -2.14 -1.79
N ASN A 131 -2.03 -1.21 -1.69
CA ASN A 131 -3.45 -1.46 -1.43
C ASN A 131 -3.68 -2.36 -0.19
N SER A 132 -2.89 -2.15 0.86
CA SER A 132 -3.09 -2.81 2.14
C SER A 132 -4.01 -1.94 3.00
N GLY A 133 -5.29 -2.28 2.99
CA GLY A 133 -6.35 -1.51 3.64
C GLY A 133 -6.27 -1.59 5.16
N ASP A 134 -5.71 -2.66 5.72
CA ASP A 134 -5.59 -2.86 7.16
C ASP A 134 -4.24 -2.41 7.76
N LEU A 135 -3.33 -1.87 6.94
CA LEU A 135 -2.06 -1.35 7.42
C LEU A 135 -2.24 -0.03 8.17
N THR A 136 -1.86 -0.02 9.44
CA THR A 136 -1.96 1.15 10.34
C THR A 136 -0.59 1.74 10.66
N ASP A 137 -0.58 2.92 11.29
CA ASP A 137 0.62 3.55 11.84
C ASP A 137 1.41 2.65 12.78
N MET A 138 0.72 1.87 13.63
CA MET A 138 1.36 0.91 14.52
C MET A 138 2.03 -0.23 13.75
N GLY A 139 1.41 -0.68 12.66
CA GLY A 139 2.03 -1.62 11.72
C GLY A 139 3.31 -1.04 11.10
N LEU A 140 3.27 0.20 10.62
CA LEU A 140 4.47 0.87 10.08
C LEU A 140 5.60 1.02 11.11
N VAL A 141 5.26 1.36 12.34
CA VAL A 141 6.22 1.42 13.44
C VAL A 141 6.87 0.05 13.66
N ALA A 142 6.08 -1.02 13.72
CA ALA A 142 6.60 -2.37 13.89
C ALA A 142 7.55 -2.74 12.75
N ILE A 143 7.18 -2.45 11.50
CA ILE A 143 8.05 -2.61 10.32
C ILE A 143 9.35 -1.83 10.49
N GLY A 144 9.27 -0.55 10.87
CA GLY A 144 10.43 0.31 11.12
C GLY A 144 11.32 -0.17 12.26
N ARG A 145 10.80 -0.97 13.20
CA ARG A 145 11.61 -1.57 14.27
C ARG A 145 12.26 -2.87 13.84
N GLY A 146 11.51 -3.71 13.13
CA GLY A 146 11.91 -5.05 12.78
C GLY A 146 12.81 -5.13 11.54
N CYS A 147 12.46 -4.43 10.46
CA CYS A 147 13.21 -4.40 9.20
C CYS A 147 14.42 -3.46 9.27
N CYS A 148 15.41 -3.83 10.07
CA CYS A 148 16.48 -2.89 10.46
C CYS A 148 17.44 -2.50 9.32
N LYS A 149 17.45 -3.25 8.21
CA LYS A 149 18.29 -3.03 7.02
C LYS A 149 17.58 -2.33 5.87
N LEU A 150 16.37 -1.82 6.10
CA LEU A 150 15.54 -1.23 5.05
C LEU A 150 16.20 0.03 4.47
N THR A 151 16.43 0.03 3.16
CA THR A 151 16.98 1.14 2.37
C THR A 151 15.93 1.75 1.45
N THR A 152 15.01 0.92 0.96
CA THR A 152 13.94 1.31 0.04
C THR A 152 12.59 0.99 0.65
N PHE A 153 11.72 1.98 0.70
CA PHE A 153 10.36 1.83 1.22
C PHE A 153 9.36 2.46 0.27
N GLU A 154 8.33 1.70 -0.07
CA GLU A 154 7.25 2.12 -0.96
C GLU A 154 5.90 1.77 -0.31
N ILE A 155 5.02 2.77 -0.23
CA ILE A 155 3.62 2.58 0.12
C ILE A 155 2.74 3.15 -0.98
N GLN A 156 1.73 2.37 -1.37
CA GLN A 156 0.72 2.79 -2.33
C GLN A 156 -0.67 2.43 -1.81
N GLY A 157 -1.64 3.34 -1.89
CA GLY A 157 -3.04 3.01 -1.59
C GLY A 157 -3.29 2.50 -0.17
N CYS A 158 -2.42 2.85 0.80
CA CYS A 158 -2.57 2.47 2.20
C CYS A 158 -3.34 3.57 2.93
N GLU A 159 -4.66 3.41 3.04
CA GLU A 159 -5.57 4.48 3.49
C GLU A 159 -5.48 4.78 4.98
N ASN A 160 -5.12 3.81 5.82
CA ASN A 160 -5.06 3.94 7.28
C ASN A 160 -3.70 4.40 7.83
N VAL A 161 -2.76 4.74 6.94
CA VAL A 161 -1.45 5.28 7.29
C VAL A 161 -1.51 6.81 7.34
N THR A 162 -1.00 7.39 8.42
CA THR A 162 -0.93 8.85 8.61
C THR A 162 0.52 9.36 8.58
N VAL A 163 0.65 10.68 8.62
CA VAL A 163 1.93 11.40 8.73
C VAL A 163 2.74 10.92 9.93
N ASP A 164 2.09 10.69 11.07
CA ASP A 164 2.79 10.37 12.32
C ASP A 164 3.38 8.95 12.30
N GLY A 165 2.63 7.98 11.78
CA GLY A 165 3.13 6.62 11.58
C GLY A 165 4.30 6.57 10.61
N LEU A 166 4.16 7.23 9.46
CA LEU A 166 5.24 7.30 8.47
C LEU A 166 6.47 8.01 9.04
N ARG A 167 6.30 9.17 9.70
CA ARG A 167 7.37 9.94 10.36
C ARG A 167 8.12 9.10 11.38
N THR A 168 7.40 8.34 12.20
CA THR A 168 8.00 7.48 13.21
C THR A 168 8.80 6.35 12.57
N MET A 169 8.24 5.69 11.55
CA MET A 169 8.91 4.62 10.81
C MET A 169 10.22 5.11 10.15
N VAL A 170 10.17 6.24 9.43
CA VAL A 170 11.39 6.78 8.79
C VAL A 170 12.42 7.24 9.82
N SER A 171 11.99 7.79 10.96
CA SER A 171 12.90 8.17 12.06
C SER A 171 13.63 6.96 12.64
N LEU A 172 12.93 5.84 12.82
CA LEU A 172 13.52 4.58 13.26
C LEU A 172 14.56 4.06 12.24
N ARG A 173 14.32 4.29 10.95
CA ARG A 173 15.22 3.88 9.84
C ARG A 173 16.12 4.99 9.31
N SER A 174 16.34 6.05 10.09
CA SER A 174 17.12 7.23 9.69
C SER A 174 18.56 6.96 9.26
N LYS A 175 19.14 5.83 9.65
CA LYS A 175 20.51 5.45 9.29
C LYS A 175 20.61 4.68 7.97
N THR A 176 19.53 4.08 7.50
CA THR A 176 19.55 3.11 6.39
C THR A 176 18.67 3.53 5.22
N LEU A 177 17.54 4.20 5.48
CA LEU A 177 16.55 4.55 4.47
C LEU A 177 17.06 5.67 3.56
N THR A 178 17.04 5.43 2.25
CA THR A 178 17.51 6.38 1.22
C THR A 178 16.51 6.59 0.09
N ASP A 179 15.58 5.65 -0.11
CA ASP A 179 14.67 5.65 -1.23
C ASP A 179 13.24 5.50 -0.70
N VAL A 180 12.40 6.52 -0.90
CA VAL A 180 11.03 6.55 -0.39
C VAL A 180 10.06 6.85 -1.53
N ARG A 181 9.03 6.02 -1.67
CA ARG A 181 7.91 6.21 -2.60
C ARG A 181 6.58 6.21 -1.85
N ILE A 182 5.77 7.23 -2.06
CA ILE A 182 4.44 7.38 -1.47
C ILE A 182 3.48 7.70 -2.59
N SER A 183 2.49 6.86 -2.81
CA SER A 183 1.54 7.03 -3.90
C SER A 183 0.10 6.73 -3.46
N CYS A 184 -0.88 7.50 -3.91
CA CYS A 184 -2.31 7.24 -3.70
C CYS A 184 -2.73 6.96 -2.22
N CYS A 185 -2.02 7.49 -1.23
CA CYS A 185 -2.40 7.36 0.18
C CYS A 185 -3.25 8.56 0.59
N LYS A 186 -4.54 8.34 0.91
CA LYS A 186 -5.53 9.42 1.20
C LYS A 186 -5.08 10.39 2.30
N ASN A 187 -4.42 9.88 3.35
CA ASN A 187 -3.97 10.66 4.50
C ASN A 187 -2.54 11.21 4.36
N LEU A 188 -1.92 11.05 3.19
CA LEU A 188 -0.56 11.51 2.89
C LEU A 188 -0.56 12.32 1.60
N ASP A 189 -1.08 13.55 1.68
CA ASP A 189 -0.87 14.54 0.62
C ASP A 189 0.63 14.93 0.49
N THR A 190 0.95 15.81 -0.44
CA THR A 190 2.35 16.18 -0.71
C THR A 190 3.00 16.86 0.50
N ALA A 191 2.30 17.76 1.18
CA ALA A 191 2.83 18.49 2.33
C ALA A 191 3.01 17.56 3.54
N ALA A 192 2.01 16.72 3.81
CA ALA A 192 1.99 15.64 4.78
C ALA A 192 3.16 14.67 4.58
N SER A 193 3.37 14.23 3.33
CA SER A 193 4.47 13.34 2.95
C SER A 193 5.84 13.98 3.19
N ILE A 194 6.03 15.23 2.79
CA ILE A 194 7.28 15.98 3.03
C ILE A 194 7.53 16.16 4.53
N LYS A 195 6.49 16.50 5.29
CA LYS A 195 6.57 16.60 6.75
C LYS A 195 6.92 15.27 7.40
N ALA A 196 6.43 14.15 6.89
CA ALA A 196 6.76 12.84 7.43
C ALA A 196 8.24 12.48 7.24
N ILE A 197 8.82 12.81 6.09
CA ILE A 197 10.22 12.48 5.76
C ILE A 197 11.26 13.48 6.28
N GLU A 198 10.83 14.61 6.84
CA GLU A 198 11.68 15.63 7.45
C GLU A 198 12.86 15.06 8.29
N PRO A 199 12.69 14.03 9.15
CA PRO A 199 13.77 13.51 9.98
C PRO A 199 14.94 12.87 9.21
N ILE A 200 14.77 12.59 7.92
CA ILE A 200 15.76 11.91 7.07
C ILE A 200 16.05 12.66 5.78
N CYS A 201 15.59 13.91 5.65
CA CYS A 201 15.67 14.70 4.41
C CYS A 201 17.09 14.77 3.84
N ASP A 202 18.11 14.93 4.68
CA ASP A 202 19.53 15.03 4.29
C ASP A 202 20.11 13.73 3.69
N ARG A 203 19.39 12.61 3.79
CA ARG A 203 19.86 11.28 3.38
C ARG A 203 19.09 10.68 2.22
N ILE A 204 17.89 11.19 1.95
CA ILE A 204 17.06 10.69 0.87
C ILE A 204 17.76 10.97 -0.47
N LYS A 205 17.95 9.92 -1.25
CA LYS A 205 18.52 9.95 -2.60
C LYS A 205 17.44 9.88 -3.67
N ARG A 206 16.33 9.20 -3.37
CA ARG A 206 15.19 9.08 -4.28
C ARG A 206 13.90 9.30 -3.51
N LEU A 207 13.14 10.30 -3.93
CA LEU A 207 11.81 10.58 -3.40
C LEU A 207 10.83 10.58 -4.57
N HIS A 208 9.76 9.81 -4.42
CA HIS A 208 8.63 9.84 -5.34
C HIS A 208 7.37 10.04 -4.51
N ILE A 209 6.60 11.08 -4.84
CA ILE A 209 5.33 11.39 -4.21
C ILE A 209 4.31 11.58 -5.33
N ASP A 210 3.28 10.73 -5.35
CA ASP A 210 2.16 10.80 -6.30
C ASP A 210 0.84 10.76 -5.52
N CYS A 211 0.34 11.93 -5.13
CA CYS A 211 -0.86 12.03 -4.31
C CYS A 211 -2.11 12.03 -5.18
N VAL A 212 -3.16 11.37 -4.70
CA VAL A 212 -4.50 11.57 -5.27
C VAL A 212 -4.98 12.93 -4.78
N TRP A 213 -5.07 13.90 -5.70
CA TRP A 213 -5.89 15.08 -5.44
C TRP A 213 -7.32 14.56 -5.33
N SER A 214 -7.85 14.46 -4.11
CA SER A 214 -9.29 14.66 -3.97
C SER A 214 -9.50 16.10 -4.44
N GLY A 215 -9.91 16.27 -5.70
CA GLY A 215 -10.71 17.44 -6.03
C GLY A 215 -11.76 17.49 -4.94
N SER A 216 -11.87 18.62 -4.25
CA SER A 216 -12.90 18.87 -3.27
C SER A 216 -14.17 18.20 -3.78
N GLU A 217 -14.53 17.06 -3.19
CA GLU A 217 -15.88 16.56 -3.30
C GLU A 217 -16.66 17.70 -2.69
N ASP A 218 -17.23 18.52 -3.57
CA ASP A 218 -18.12 19.60 -3.19
C ASP A 218 -19.03 18.99 -2.14
N GLU A 219 -19.07 19.61 -0.96
CA GLU A 219 -20.13 19.35 -0.01
C GLU A 219 -21.43 19.62 -0.79
N GLU A 220 -21.99 18.58 -1.40
CA GLU A 220 -23.40 18.50 -1.70
C GLU A 220 -24.06 18.56 -0.33
N VAL A 221 -24.22 19.79 0.15
CA VAL A 221 -25.18 20.15 1.17
C VAL A 221 -26.49 19.58 0.63
N GLU A 222 -26.89 18.43 1.16
CA GLU A 222 -28.23 17.89 1.03
C GLU A 222 -29.19 18.94 1.57
N GLY A 223 -29.56 19.89 0.70
CA GLY A 223 -30.71 20.73 0.89
C GLY A 223 -31.90 19.80 0.95
N ARG A 224 -32.41 19.54 2.16
CA ARG A 224 -33.76 19.05 2.38
C ARG A 224 -34.72 19.97 1.61
N VAL A 225 -35.14 19.53 0.43
CA VAL A 225 -36.34 20.03 -0.20
C VAL A 225 -37.49 19.30 0.47
N GLU A 226 -37.98 19.87 1.58
CA GLU A 226 -39.34 19.61 2.01
C GLU A 226 -40.26 20.20 0.94
N THR A 227 -40.89 19.33 0.16
CA THR A 227 -41.99 19.71 -0.72
C THR A 227 -43.20 20.01 0.15
N SER A 228 -43.45 21.29 0.47
CA SER A 228 -44.80 21.78 0.75
C SER A 228 -45.22 22.72 -0.37
N GLU A 229 -46.34 22.38 -0.98
CA GLU A 229 -46.94 23.06 -2.11
C GLU A 229 -47.38 24.49 -1.78
N ALA A 230 -47.34 25.33 -2.83
CA ALA A 230 -48.21 26.47 -3.12
C ALA A 230 -48.06 27.76 -2.27
N ASP A 231 -47.48 28.82 -2.84
CA ASP A 231 -48.24 29.92 -3.47
C ASP A 231 -47.44 31.24 -3.55
N HIS A 232 -47.50 31.91 -4.73
CA HIS A 232 -47.30 33.35 -5.01
C HIS A 232 -45.93 34.00 -4.67
N GLU A 233 -45.33 34.96 -5.38
CA GLU A 233 -45.45 35.66 -6.67
C GLU A 233 -44.24 36.64 -6.71
N GLU A 234 -43.79 37.04 -7.91
CA GLU A 234 -43.01 38.27 -8.25
C GLU A 234 -41.46 38.39 -8.10
N GLU A 235 -40.85 38.57 -9.29
CA GLU A 235 -39.89 39.60 -9.77
C GLU A 235 -38.47 39.84 -9.20
N ASP A 236 -37.54 39.82 -10.18
CA ASP A 236 -36.37 40.68 -10.45
C ASP A 236 -35.01 40.58 -9.72
N ASP A 237 -33.99 40.66 -10.59
CA ASP A 237 -32.68 41.30 -10.48
C ASP A 237 -31.42 40.57 -9.94
N ASP A 238 -30.49 40.45 -10.90
CA ASP A 238 -29.09 40.92 -10.85
C ASP A 238 -27.93 39.92 -10.82
N TYR A 239 -26.90 40.36 -11.53
CA TYR A 239 -25.86 39.65 -12.22
C TYR A 239 -24.54 40.01 -11.53
N GLU A 240 -23.96 39.15 -10.69
CA GLU A 240 -22.55 39.37 -10.32
C GLU A 240 -21.72 38.10 -10.08
N ARG A 241 -20.85 37.88 -11.06
CA ARG A 241 -19.83 36.85 -11.18
C ARG A 241 -18.60 37.24 -10.35
N SER A 242 -18.42 36.62 -9.19
CA SER A 242 -17.17 36.74 -8.41
C SER A 242 -16.22 35.57 -8.66
N GLN A 243 -15.45 35.65 -9.76
CA GLN A 243 -14.25 34.82 -9.97
C GLN A 243 -13.15 35.22 -8.96
N LYS A 244 -12.95 34.44 -7.89
CA LYS A 244 -11.76 34.58 -7.04
C LYS A 244 -10.57 33.87 -7.69
N ARG A 245 -9.79 34.63 -8.47
CA ARG A 245 -8.45 34.26 -8.95
C ARG A 245 -7.49 34.19 -7.75
N CYS A 246 -6.99 33.00 -7.42
CA CYS A 246 -5.79 32.87 -6.58
C CYS A 246 -4.57 33.37 -7.38
N LYS A 247 -4.07 34.55 -7.01
CA LYS A 247 -2.78 35.08 -7.46
C LYS A 247 -1.67 34.39 -6.68
N TYR A 248 -0.83 33.62 -7.37
CA TYR A 248 0.53 33.34 -6.91
C TYR A 248 1.36 34.59 -7.17
N SER A 249 1.82 35.25 -6.10
CA SER A 249 2.90 36.23 -6.20
C SER A 249 4.22 35.49 -6.00
N LEU A 250 4.98 35.37 -7.09
CA LEU A 250 6.42 35.11 -7.05
C LEU A 250 7.13 36.43 -6.72
N GLU A 251 8.22 36.32 -5.96
CA GLU A 251 9.07 37.39 -5.46
C GLU A 251 9.77 38.18 -6.57
N GLU A 252 10.04 39.46 -6.30
CA GLU A 252 11.38 40.09 -6.34
C GLU A 252 11.42 41.31 -5.41
#